data_AF-D2ZS60-F1
#
_entry.id   AF-D2ZS60-F1
#
_cell.length_a   1.000
_cell.length_b   1.000
_cell.length_c   1.000
_cell.angle_alpha   90.00
_cell.angle_beta   90.00
_cell.angle_gamma   90.00
#
_symmetry.space_group_name_H-M   'P 1'
#
loop_
_entity.id
_entity.type
_entity.pdbx_description
1 polymer ?
#
loop_
_entity_poly.entity_id
_entity_poly.type
_entity_poly.pdbx_seq_one_letter_code
_entity_poly.pdbx_strand_id
1 'polypeptide(L)'
;MFEKSFITDCEGPLTLNDNAFELCAHFIEDGDELFKILSLYDDYLVDEVKKDNYKAGNTLKLILPFFAVENLKNEDLINFSREHIYVVNDSRFLLKYLQSAMNTYIVSTSYGQYIEAVSNFMEFPFENTYYTDVDMDELNLIDEEILKIAEFKKQILENPKNYELFDDIFFSEIPKMGIYENIKNIDVIGGEGKKLAIDDIISRDNININEILYIGDSITDVEPLRFAREHDGISISFNGNDYPLREAQIAIVSPSAIATAVIADIYANNDKKAVLTFIDDYNNSDNIKKLFEDYKIDSQINEEFFRIFKNIKYPLIKIVDSDNFEDILKESIEMRNRIRGEDVGGLG
;
A
#
# COMPACT_ATOMS: atom_id res chain seq x y z
N MET A 1 12.34 -20.13 -9.31
CA MET A 1 12.51 -19.38 -8.06
C MET A 1 13.86 -18.69 -8.13
N PHE A 2 13.88 -17.40 -7.91
CA PHE A 2 15.06 -16.55 -7.91
C PHE A 2 15.67 -16.51 -6.51
N GLU A 3 16.92 -16.04 -6.41
CA GLU A 3 17.57 -15.82 -5.11
C GLU A 3 16.95 -14.63 -4.37
N LYS A 4 16.57 -13.58 -5.11
CA LYS A 4 16.04 -12.33 -4.56
C LYS A 4 14.54 -12.21 -4.74
N SER A 5 13.94 -11.48 -3.81
CA SER A 5 12.50 -11.26 -3.77
C SER A 5 12.16 -9.78 -3.75
N PHE A 6 11.20 -9.39 -4.59
CA PHE A 6 10.59 -8.08 -4.62
C PHE A 6 9.21 -8.18 -3.98
N ILE A 7 8.99 -7.43 -2.92
CA ILE A 7 7.74 -7.40 -2.15
C ILE A 7 7.27 -5.95 -2.15
N THR A 8 6.02 -5.72 -2.55
CA THR A 8 5.49 -4.37 -2.70
C THR A 8 4.12 -4.24 -2.08
N ASP A 9 3.84 -3.06 -1.55
CA ASP A 9 2.45 -2.63 -1.41
C ASP A 9 1.76 -2.53 -2.77
N CYS A 10 0.43 -2.61 -2.77
CA CYS A 10 -0.39 -2.39 -3.97
C CYS A 10 -0.65 -0.89 -4.19
N GLU A 11 -1.36 -0.28 -3.25
CA GLU A 11 -1.80 1.11 -3.34
C GLU A 11 -0.61 2.04 -3.04
N GLY A 12 -0.34 3.02 -3.90
CA GLY A 12 0.84 3.87 -3.84
C GLY A 12 1.94 3.45 -4.83
N PRO A 13 2.63 2.30 -4.64
CA PRO A 13 3.67 1.85 -5.56
C PRO A 13 3.16 1.31 -6.91
N LEU A 14 1.99 0.64 -6.94
CA LEU A 14 1.45 0.02 -8.15
C LEU A 14 0.17 0.70 -8.64
N THR A 15 -0.78 0.95 -7.75
CA THR A 15 -2.07 1.59 -8.04
C THR A 15 -2.16 2.96 -7.38
N LEU A 16 -2.99 3.84 -7.95
CA LEU A 16 -3.23 5.20 -7.46
C LEU A 16 -4.52 5.32 -6.65
N ASN A 17 -5.33 4.25 -6.69
CA ASN A 17 -6.58 4.15 -5.95
C ASN A 17 -6.37 4.28 -4.44
N ASP A 18 -7.46 4.59 -3.76
CA ASP A 18 -7.71 4.12 -2.39
C ASP A 18 -9.03 3.37 -2.46
N ASN A 19 -8.95 2.05 -2.63
CA ASN A 19 -10.11 1.22 -2.91
C ASN A 19 -11.09 1.21 -1.73
N ALA A 20 -10.62 1.29 -0.50
CA ALA A 20 -11.51 1.32 0.66
C ALA A 20 -12.31 2.64 0.70
N PHE A 21 -11.65 3.78 0.44
CA PHE A 21 -12.30 5.07 0.26
C PHE A 21 -13.29 5.06 -0.92
N GLU A 22 -12.86 4.60 -2.10
CA GLU A 22 -13.66 4.59 -3.32
C GLU A 22 -14.91 3.71 -3.20
N LEU A 23 -14.79 2.53 -2.57
CA LEU A 23 -15.93 1.65 -2.28
C LEU A 23 -16.94 2.33 -1.35
N CYS A 24 -16.47 2.96 -0.27
CA CYS A 24 -17.34 3.71 0.63
C CYS A 24 -18.06 4.83 -0.11
N ALA A 25 -17.31 5.66 -0.85
CA ALA A 25 -17.86 6.78 -1.61
C ALA A 25 -18.89 6.35 -2.66
N HIS A 26 -18.72 5.16 -3.25
CA HIS A 26 -19.63 4.67 -4.27
C HIS A 26 -20.90 4.03 -3.70
N PHE A 27 -20.75 3.16 -2.69
CA PHE A 27 -21.83 2.30 -2.25
C PHE A 27 -22.61 2.82 -1.03
N ILE A 28 -22.01 3.70 -0.23
CA ILE A 28 -22.62 4.21 1.00
C ILE A 28 -22.97 5.70 0.80
N GLU A 29 -24.22 6.08 1.09
CA GLU A 29 -24.59 7.50 1.16
C GLU A 29 -23.76 8.22 2.23
N ASP A 30 -23.11 9.33 1.85
CA ASP A 30 -22.10 10.07 2.62
C ASP A 30 -20.88 9.21 3.03
N GLY A 31 -20.57 8.18 2.23
CA GLY A 31 -19.53 7.21 2.53
C GLY A 31 -18.10 7.75 2.42
N ASP A 32 -17.86 8.77 1.59
CA ASP A 32 -16.57 9.45 1.48
C ASP A 32 -16.19 10.18 2.78
N GLU A 33 -17.15 10.92 3.37
CA GLU A 33 -16.97 11.58 4.66
C GLU A 33 -16.87 10.56 5.80
N LEU A 34 -17.72 9.52 5.79
CA LEU A 34 -17.66 8.43 6.77
C LEU A 34 -16.26 7.79 6.78
N PHE A 35 -15.71 7.47 5.62
CA PHE A 35 -14.39 6.87 5.50
C PHE A 35 -13.30 7.78 6.06
N LYS A 36 -13.31 9.07 5.70
CA LYS A 36 -12.33 10.06 6.22
C LYS A 36 -12.34 10.11 7.75
N ILE A 37 -13.53 10.13 8.36
CA ILE A 37 -13.70 10.14 9.82
C ILE A 37 -13.12 8.85 10.44
N LEU A 38 -13.46 7.69 9.89
CA LEU A 38 -13.01 6.41 10.42
C LEU A 38 -11.51 6.17 10.20
N SER A 39 -10.93 6.65 9.11
CA SER A 39 -9.49 6.60 8.87
C SER A 39 -8.72 7.42 9.90
N LEU A 40 -9.17 8.64 10.20
CA LEU A 40 -8.54 9.47 11.24
C LEU A 40 -8.68 8.86 12.65
N TYR A 41 -9.76 8.12 12.88
CA TYR A 41 -9.94 7.37 14.12
C TYR A 41 -9.00 6.16 14.19
N ASP A 42 -8.79 5.44 13.07
CA ASP A 42 -7.82 4.35 12.97
C ASP A 42 -6.41 4.83 13.34
N ASP A 43 -5.95 5.92 12.71
CA ASP A 43 -4.65 6.54 12.98
C ASP A 43 -4.52 6.95 14.46
N TYR A 44 -5.57 7.57 15.02
CA TYR A 44 -5.61 7.94 16.43
C TYR A 44 -5.46 6.73 17.38
N LEU A 45 -6.11 5.62 17.06
CA LEU A 45 -6.01 4.40 17.88
C LEU A 45 -4.59 3.81 17.86
N VAL A 46 -3.89 3.93 16.73
CA VAL A 46 -2.53 3.40 16.55
C VAL A 46 -1.48 4.32 17.16
N ASP A 47 -1.48 5.61 16.80
CA ASP A 47 -0.36 6.50 17.09
C ASP A 47 -0.47 7.18 18.46
N GLU A 48 -1.67 7.64 18.81
CA GLU A 48 -1.92 8.42 20.02
C GLU A 48 -2.32 7.51 21.20
N VAL A 49 -3.32 6.64 21.00
CA VAL A 49 -3.81 5.74 22.06
C VAL A 49 -2.89 4.54 22.24
N LYS A 50 -2.30 4.04 21.14
CA LYS A 50 -1.56 2.76 21.09
C LYS A 50 -2.39 1.63 21.67
N LYS A 51 -3.64 1.53 21.18
CA LYS A 51 -4.63 0.58 21.69
C LYS A 51 -4.09 -0.84 21.59
N ASP A 52 -4.12 -1.57 22.70
CA ASP A 52 -3.63 -2.95 22.77
C ASP A 52 -4.33 -3.84 21.72
N ASN A 53 -3.54 -4.62 20.98
CA ASN A 53 -3.98 -5.53 19.91
C ASN A 53 -4.72 -4.84 18.75
N TYR A 54 -4.51 -3.55 18.54
CA TYR A 54 -4.98 -2.81 17.37
C TYR A 54 -3.83 -2.54 16.40
N LYS A 55 -4.10 -2.51 15.09
CA LYS A 55 -3.10 -2.36 14.02
C LYS A 55 -3.57 -1.30 13.02
N ALA A 56 -2.63 -0.61 12.38
CA ALA A 56 -2.92 0.34 11.29
C ALA A 56 -3.58 -0.35 10.10
N GLY A 57 -4.49 0.36 9.43
CA GLY A 57 -5.28 -0.14 8.31
C GLY A 57 -6.62 -0.77 8.73
N ASN A 58 -6.91 -0.85 10.03
CA ASN A 58 -8.15 -1.44 10.54
C ASN A 58 -9.40 -0.64 10.15
N THR A 59 -9.25 0.54 9.55
CA THR A 59 -10.33 1.24 8.82
C THR A 59 -11.14 0.29 7.95
N LEU A 60 -10.51 -0.66 7.26
CA LEU A 60 -11.23 -1.66 6.46
C LEU A 60 -12.17 -2.52 7.32
N LYS A 61 -11.72 -2.98 8.49
CA LYS A 61 -12.59 -3.72 9.40
C LYS A 61 -13.71 -2.86 9.97
N LEU A 62 -13.45 -1.58 10.24
CA LEU A 62 -14.42 -0.63 10.77
C LEU A 62 -15.56 -0.32 9.77
N ILE A 63 -15.30 -0.37 8.46
CA ILE A 63 -16.30 -0.05 7.44
C ILE A 63 -17.24 -1.22 7.10
N LEU A 64 -16.86 -2.47 7.40
CA LEU A 64 -17.64 -3.68 7.05
C LEU A 64 -19.11 -3.66 7.52
N PRO A 65 -19.44 -3.21 8.74
CA PRO A 65 -20.84 -3.13 9.18
C PRO A 65 -21.70 -2.25 8.26
N PHE A 66 -21.12 -1.20 7.68
CA PHE A 66 -21.84 -0.30 6.78
C PHE A 66 -22.00 -0.90 5.39
N PHE A 67 -21.02 -1.65 4.87
CA PHE A 67 -21.20 -2.43 3.65
C PHE A 67 -22.26 -3.52 3.78
N ALA A 68 -22.36 -4.13 4.96
CA ALA A 68 -23.39 -5.12 5.23
C ALA A 68 -24.81 -4.50 5.20
N VAL A 69 -24.97 -3.24 5.61
CA VAL A 69 -26.25 -2.51 5.49
C VAL A 69 -26.65 -2.31 4.03
N GLU A 70 -25.70 -2.02 3.16
CA GLU A 70 -25.92 -1.90 1.71
C GLU A 70 -26.05 -3.27 1.01
N ASN A 71 -25.94 -4.37 1.76
CA ASN A 71 -26.02 -5.76 1.28
C ASN A 71 -25.07 -6.03 0.10
N LEU A 72 -23.86 -5.47 0.16
CA LEU A 72 -22.83 -5.71 -0.85
C LEU A 72 -22.40 -7.17 -0.88
N LYS A 73 -22.07 -7.65 -2.07
CA LYS A 73 -21.58 -8.99 -2.36
C LYS A 73 -20.16 -8.94 -2.90
N ASN A 74 -19.50 -10.10 -2.90
CA ASN A 74 -18.13 -10.21 -3.40
C ASN A 74 -18.02 -9.71 -4.85
N GLU A 75 -19.03 -10.06 -5.66
CA GLU A 75 -19.10 -9.67 -7.07
C GLU A 75 -19.26 -8.15 -7.25
N ASP A 76 -19.93 -7.44 -6.34
CA ASP A 76 -20.09 -5.98 -6.41
C ASP A 76 -18.74 -5.27 -6.27
N LEU A 77 -17.94 -5.70 -5.29
CA LEU A 77 -16.59 -5.16 -5.07
C LEU A 77 -15.69 -5.48 -6.27
N ILE A 78 -15.67 -6.72 -6.75
CA ILE A 78 -14.86 -7.12 -7.90
C ILE A 78 -15.22 -6.30 -9.15
N ASN A 79 -16.52 -6.14 -9.44
CA ASN A 79 -16.98 -5.42 -10.61
C ASN A 79 -16.68 -3.92 -10.53
N PHE A 80 -16.94 -3.30 -9.38
CA PHE A 80 -16.57 -1.92 -9.14
C PHE A 80 -15.07 -1.71 -9.34
N SER A 81 -14.24 -2.54 -8.69
CA SER A 81 -12.79 -2.45 -8.80
C SER A 81 -12.34 -2.58 -10.26
N ARG A 82 -12.80 -3.60 -11.00
CA ARG A 82 -12.43 -3.81 -12.42
C ARG A 82 -12.67 -2.60 -13.31
N GLU A 83 -13.72 -1.82 -13.05
CA GLU A 83 -14.07 -0.63 -13.84
C GLU A 83 -13.26 0.62 -13.45
N HIS A 84 -12.63 0.63 -12.27
CA HIS A 84 -12.01 1.81 -11.66
C HIS A 84 -10.53 1.61 -11.30
N ILE A 85 -9.82 0.66 -11.91
CA ILE A 85 -8.37 0.51 -11.68
C ILE A 85 -7.60 1.70 -12.27
N TYR A 86 -6.96 2.48 -11.40
CA TYR A 86 -6.01 3.53 -11.77
C TYR A 86 -4.61 3.12 -11.32
N VAL A 87 -3.66 3.11 -12.26
CA VAL A 87 -2.30 2.59 -12.00
C VAL A 87 -1.26 3.68 -12.06
N VAL A 88 -0.20 3.53 -11.25
CA VAL A 88 1.03 4.29 -11.47
C VAL A 88 1.54 3.96 -12.87
N ASN A 89 2.05 4.97 -13.58
CA ASN A 89 2.57 4.75 -14.92
C ASN A 89 3.65 3.65 -14.89
N ASP A 90 3.60 2.75 -15.86
CA ASP A 90 4.57 1.67 -16.04
C ASP A 90 4.56 0.57 -14.94
N SER A 91 3.57 0.53 -14.04
CA SER A 91 3.43 -0.57 -13.06
C SER A 91 3.29 -1.94 -13.72
N ARG A 92 2.52 -2.03 -14.82
CA ARG A 92 2.40 -3.30 -15.57
C ARG A 92 3.73 -3.71 -16.21
N PHE A 93 4.51 -2.73 -16.69
CA PHE A 93 5.84 -2.99 -17.22
C PHE A 93 6.76 -3.51 -16.10
N LEU A 94 6.77 -2.84 -14.94
CA LEU A 94 7.54 -3.26 -13.77
C LEU A 94 7.20 -4.71 -13.37
N LEU A 95 5.93 -5.03 -13.15
CA LEU A 95 5.53 -6.37 -12.71
C LEU A 95 5.88 -7.44 -13.75
N LYS A 96 5.72 -7.16 -15.04
CA LYS A 96 6.10 -8.08 -16.11
C LYS A 96 7.61 -8.33 -16.15
N TYR A 97 8.42 -7.27 -15.98
CA TYR A 97 9.86 -7.41 -15.88
C TYR A 97 10.25 -8.24 -14.65
N LEU A 98 9.72 -7.92 -13.47
CA LEU A 98 10.04 -8.57 -12.21
C LEU A 98 9.75 -10.08 -12.21
N GLN A 99 8.65 -10.50 -12.84
CA GLN A 99 8.31 -11.93 -12.99
C GLN A 99 9.43 -12.74 -13.70
N SER A 100 10.33 -12.09 -14.43
CA SER A 100 11.48 -12.71 -15.09
C SER A 100 12.83 -12.50 -14.39
N ALA A 101 12.86 -11.72 -13.30
CA ALA A 101 14.09 -11.29 -12.62
C ALA A 101 14.14 -11.62 -11.12
N MET A 102 13.00 -11.65 -10.42
CA MET A 102 12.90 -11.83 -8.96
C MET A 102 11.64 -12.60 -8.59
N ASN A 103 11.63 -13.25 -7.42
CA ASN A 103 10.35 -13.72 -6.86
C ASN A 103 9.54 -12.47 -6.49
N THR A 104 8.30 -12.36 -6.93
CA THR A 104 7.55 -11.10 -6.82
C THR A 104 6.25 -11.35 -6.07
N TYR A 105 5.95 -10.48 -5.10
CA TYR A 105 4.77 -10.56 -4.25
C TYR A 105 4.13 -9.19 -4.06
N ILE A 106 2.81 -9.17 -3.95
CA ILE A 106 2.04 -7.98 -3.55
C ILE A 106 1.48 -8.24 -2.15
N VAL A 107 1.72 -7.33 -1.21
CA VAL A 107 1.23 -7.42 0.17
C VAL A 107 0.45 -6.14 0.45
N SER A 108 -0.88 -6.25 0.53
CA SER A 108 -1.76 -5.09 0.55
C SER A 108 -2.74 -5.16 1.71
N THR A 109 -3.08 -3.99 2.23
CA THR A 109 -4.16 -3.85 3.22
C THR A 109 -5.53 -4.08 2.57
N SER A 110 -5.70 -3.83 1.26
CA SER A 110 -6.99 -3.90 0.58
C SER A 110 -7.63 -5.30 0.62
N TYR A 111 -8.93 -5.37 0.35
CA TYR A 111 -9.63 -6.65 0.28
C TYR A 111 -9.21 -7.51 -0.92
N GLY A 112 -9.32 -8.84 -0.77
CA GLY A 112 -9.00 -9.80 -1.82
C GLY A 112 -9.72 -9.57 -3.14
N GLN A 113 -10.95 -9.04 -3.11
CA GLN A 113 -11.76 -8.69 -4.28
C GLN A 113 -11.09 -7.63 -5.15
N TYR A 114 -10.51 -6.59 -4.53
CA TYR A 114 -9.75 -5.56 -5.24
C TYR A 114 -8.45 -6.14 -5.79
N ILE A 115 -7.74 -6.92 -4.97
CA ILE A 115 -6.46 -7.53 -5.37
C ILE A 115 -6.64 -8.55 -6.49
N GLU A 116 -7.77 -9.26 -6.56
CA GLU A 116 -8.13 -10.12 -7.68
C GLU A 116 -8.32 -9.29 -8.96
N ALA A 117 -9.05 -8.18 -8.87
CA ALA A 117 -9.25 -7.29 -10.01
C ALA A 117 -7.91 -6.71 -10.52
N VAL A 118 -7.05 -6.22 -9.61
CA VAL A 118 -5.73 -5.70 -9.92
C VAL A 118 -4.82 -6.78 -10.52
N SER A 119 -4.78 -7.97 -9.93
CA SER A 119 -3.94 -9.08 -10.40
C SER A 119 -4.32 -9.48 -11.83
N ASN A 120 -5.62 -9.61 -12.11
CA ASN A 120 -6.12 -9.88 -13.45
C ASN A 120 -5.76 -8.76 -14.44
N PHE A 121 -5.91 -7.49 -14.06
CA PHE A 121 -5.55 -6.36 -14.90
C PHE A 121 -4.05 -6.28 -15.19
N MET A 122 -3.22 -6.58 -14.20
CA MET A 122 -1.76 -6.50 -14.29
C MET A 122 -1.12 -7.75 -14.91
N GLU A 123 -1.90 -8.81 -15.16
CA GLU A 123 -1.38 -10.13 -15.56
C GLU A 123 -0.38 -10.67 -14.51
N PHE A 124 -0.76 -10.54 -13.23
CA PHE A 124 0.04 -10.95 -12.08
C PHE A 124 -0.60 -12.17 -11.39
N PRO A 125 0.18 -13.17 -10.95
CA PRO A 125 -0.35 -14.36 -10.27
C PRO A 125 -0.94 -14.02 -8.90
N PHE A 126 -2.25 -14.24 -8.75
CA PHE A 126 -2.99 -13.93 -7.53
C PHE A 126 -2.50 -14.74 -6.31
N GLU A 127 -1.99 -15.95 -6.53
CA GLU A 127 -1.38 -16.80 -5.49
C GLU A 127 -0.10 -16.20 -4.85
N ASN A 128 0.48 -15.18 -5.49
CA ASN A 128 1.61 -14.42 -4.96
C ASN A 128 1.17 -13.12 -4.27
N THR A 129 -0.10 -13.04 -3.85
CA THR A 129 -0.64 -11.87 -3.17
C THR A 129 -1.05 -12.18 -1.73
N TYR A 130 -0.94 -11.19 -0.86
CA TYR A 130 -1.46 -11.16 0.49
C TYR A 130 -2.38 -9.96 0.61
N TYR A 131 -3.57 -10.17 1.14
CA TYR A 131 -4.65 -9.20 1.21
C TYR A 131 -5.55 -9.44 2.43
N THR A 132 -6.37 -8.45 2.80
CA THR A 132 -7.37 -8.64 3.85
C THR A 132 -8.49 -9.55 3.33
N ASP A 133 -8.61 -10.74 3.91
CA ASP A 133 -9.59 -11.75 3.49
C ASP A 133 -10.94 -11.50 4.15
N VAL A 134 -11.96 -11.25 3.32
CA VAL A 134 -13.35 -10.99 3.74
C VAL A 134 -14.28 -11.65 2.74
N ASP A 135 -15.27 -12.38 3.25
CA ASP A 135 -16.38 -12.87 2.44
C ASP A 135 -17.60 -11.96 2.64
N MET A 136 -17.88 -11.09 1.66
CA MET A 136 -19.01 -10.16 1.70
C MET A 136 -20.36 -10.91 1.63
N ASP A 137 -20.39 -12.11 1.05
CA ASP A 137 -21.61 -12.90 0.94
C ASP A 137 -22.05 -13.46 2.31
N GLU A 138 -21.11 -13.61 3.24
CA GLU A 138 -21.37 -14.05 4.61
C GLU A 138 -21.77 -12.91 5.56
N LEU A 139 -21.57 -11.65 5.18
CA LEU A 139 -21.98 -10.49 5.97
C LEU A 139 -23.50 -10.33 5.92
N ASN A 140 -24.19 -10.88 6.91
CA ASN A 140 -25.64 -10.85 7.02
C ASN A 140 -26.05 -10.08 8.27
N LEU A 141 -27.11 -9.27 8.13
CA LEU A 141 -27.71 -8.49 9.21
C LEU A 141 -29.18 -8.84 9.37
N ILE A 142 -29.68 -8.84 10.60
CA ILE A 142 -31.14 -8.80 10.85
C ILE A 142 -31.65 -7.36 10.79
N ASP A 143 -32.95 -7.18 10.57
CA ASP A 143 -33.59 -5.86 10.45
C ASP A 143 -33.25 -4.90 11.61
N GLU A 144 -33.19 -5.41 12.84
CA GLU A 144 -32.82 -4.62 14.03
C GLU A 144 -31.38 -4.10 13.97
N GLU A 145 -30.45 -4.90 13.44
CA GLU A 145 -29.06 -4.51 13.28
C GLU A 145 -28.87 -3.49 12.15
N ILE A 146 -29.60 -3.65 11.04
CA ILE A 146 -29.60 -2.69 9.93
C ILE A 146 -29.97 -1.30 10.44
N LEU A 147 -31.07 -1.20 11.20
CA LEU A 147 -31.51 0.07 11.79
C LEU A 147 -30.47 0.64 12.77
N LYS A 148 -29.82 -0.22 13.56
CA LYS A 148 -28.84 0.20 14.55
C LYS A 148 -27.54 0.70 13.91
N ILE A 149 -27.03 0.03 12.89
CA ILE A 149 -25.81 0.45 12.16
C ILE A 149 -26.08 1.72 11.36
N ALA A 150 -27.27 1.86 10.75
CA ALA A 150 -27.66 3.11 10.10
C ALA A 150 -27.68 4.30 11.08
N GLU A 151 -28.17 4.09 12.30
CA GLU A 151 -28.12 5.10 13.36
C GLU A 151 -26.67 5.41 13.80
N PHE A 152 -25.80 4.39 13.92
CA PHE A 152 -24.38 4.62 14.18
C PHE A 152 -23.70 5.44 13.10
N LYS A 153 -23.98 5.16 11.82
CA LYS A 153 -23.46 5.96 10.69
C LYS A 153 -23.79 7.43 10.88
N LYS A 154 -25.07 7.72 11.16
CA LYS A 154 -25.54 9.09 11.41
C LYS A 154 -24.83 9.72 12.61
N GLN A 155 -24.70 9.01 13.72
CA GLN A 155 -24.03 9.51 14.91
C GLN A 155 -22.56 9.84 14.66
N ILE A 156 -21.85 9.01 13.88
CA ILE A 156 -20.46 9.23 13.49
C ILE A 156 -20.35 10.49 12.61
N LEU A 157 -21.19 10.61 11.58
CA LEU A 157 -21.21 11.77 10.68
C LEU A 157 -21.56 13.07 11.41
N GLU A 158 -22.50 13.04 12.35
CA GLU A 158 -22.89 14.22 13.15
C GLU A 158 -21.84 14.59 14.22
N ASN A 159 -20.98 13.65 14.62
CA ASN A 159 -20.01 13.82 15.71
C ASN A 159 -18.60 13.32 15.31
N PRO A 160 -17.97 13.89 14.26
CA PRO A 160 -16.79 13.32 13.59
C PRO A 160 -15.52 13.23 14.44
N LYS A 161 -15.51 13.84 15.64
CA LYS A 161 -14.35 13.87 16.55
C LYS A 161 -14.64 13.25 17.92
N ASN A 162 -15.80 12.62 18.08
CA ASN A 162 -16.18 12.02 19.34
C ASN A 162 -15.68 10.57 19.40
N TYR A 163 -14.38 10.40 19.66
CA TYR A 163 -13.76 9.08 19.68
C TYR A 163 -14.24 8.19 20.85
N GLU A 164 -14.75 8.77 21.94
CA GLU A 164 -15.43 8.00 23.00
C GLU A 164 -16.71 7.34 22.48
N LEU A 165 -17.51 8.07 21.69
CA LEU A 165 -18.67 7.50 21.00
C LEU A 165 -18.26 6.40 20.02
N PHE A 166 -17.14 6.57 19.31
CA PHE A 166 -16.68 5.57 18.34
C PHE A 166 -16.22 4.31 19.07
N ASP A 167 -15.50 4.47 20.19
CA ASP A 167 -15.12 3.36 21.06
C ASP A 167 -16.35 2.59 21.56
N ASP A 168 -17.40 3.32 21.99
CA ASP A 168 -18.67 2.70 22.40
C ASP A 168 -19.32 1.94 21.24
N ILE A 169 -19.35 2.50 20.03
CA ILE A 169 -19.93 1.85 18.84
C ILE A 169 -19.14 0.59 18.49
N PHE A 170 -17.84 0.70 18.23
CA PHE A 170 -17.03 -0.37 17.63
C PHE A 170 -16.52 -1.40 18.64
N PHE A 171 -16.32 -1.01 19.90
CA PHE A 171 -15.74 -1.88 20.93
C PHE A 171 -16.71 -2.26 22.06
N SER A 172 -17.92 -1.71 22.10
CA SER A 172 -18.96 -2.10 23.08
C SER A 172 -20.26 -2.57 22.43
N GLU A 173 -20.83 -1.79 21.49
CA GLU A 173 -22.15 -2.09 20.93
C GLU A 173 -22.10 -3.12 19.80
N ILE A 174 -21.29 -2.90 18.74
CA ILE A 174 -21.13 -3.85 17.63
C ILE A 174 -20.72 -5.24 18.14
N PRO A 175 -19.81 -5.41 19.11
CA PRO A 175 -19.48 -6.73 19.67
C PRO A 175 -20.64 -7.52 20.28
N LYS A 176 -21.78 -6.88 20.58
CA LYS A 176 -23.00 -7.53 21.09
C LYS A 176 -23.96 -7.95 19.97
N MET A 177 -23.67 -7.56 18.73
CA MET A 177 -24.49 -7.80 17.54
C MET A 177 -24.06 -9.12 16.85
N GLY A 178 -24.96 -9.73 16.09
CA GLY A 178 -24.72 -10.95 15.32
C GLY A 178 -23.63 -10.79 14.25
N ILE A 179 -23.59 -9.64 13.55
CA ILE A 179 -22.55 -9.35 12.54
C ILE A 179 -21.13 -9.45 13.10
N TYR A 180 -20.94 -9.21 14.40
CA TYR A 180 -19.62 -9.31 15.00
C TYR A 180 -19.02 -10.70 14.89
N GLU A 181 -19.83 -11.75 14.88
CA GLU A 181 -19.35 -13.12 14.70
C GLU A 181 -18.69 -13.31 13.34
N ASN A 182 -19.16 -12.60 12.29
CA ASN A 182 -18.56 -12.62 10.96
C ASN A 182 -17.27 -11.80 10.90
N ILE A 183 -17.23 -10.62 11.55
CA ILE A 183 -16.10 -9.70 11.38
C ILE A 183 -14.99 -9.84 12.42
N LYS A 184 -15.24 -10.44 13.60
CA LYS A 184 -14.27 -10.44 14.71
C LYS A 184 -12.92 -11.07 14.37
N ASN A 185 -12.92 -12.10 13.53
CA ASN A 185 -11.73 -12.86 13.15
C ASN A 185 -11.06 -12.38 11.86
N ILE A 186 -11.60 -11.35 11.20
CA ILE A 186 -10.95 -10.74 10.04
C ILE A 186 -9.64 -10.10 10.53
N ASP A 187 -8.53 -10.59 10.01
CA ASP A 187 -7.19 -10.04 10.26
C ASP A 187 -6.83 -9.14 9.08
N VAL A 188 -6.69 -7.86 9.36
CA VAL A 188 -6.33 -6.86 8.35
C VAL A 188 -4.83 -6.93 8.12
N ILE A 189 -4.43 -7.01 6.85
CA ILE A 189 -3.01 -7.06 6.46
C ILE A 189 -2.44 -5.64 6.38
N GLY A 190 -2.43 -4.96 7.53
CA GLY A 190 -1.83 -3.63 7.70
C GLY A 190 -0.74 -3.64 8.77
N GLY A 191 0.28 -2.78 8.61
CA GLY A 191 1.40 -2.65 9.55
C GLY A 191 2.09 -3.98 9.84
N GLU A 192 1.98 -4.46 11.09
CA GLU A 192 2.49 -5.77 11.50
C GLU A 192 1.96 -6.94 10.64
N GLY A 193 0.72 -6.86 10.14
CA GLY A 193 0.16 -7.86 9.23
C GLY A 193 0.97 -8.00 7.94
N LYS A 194 1.46 -6.89 7.37
CA LYS A 194 2.34 -6.94 6.19
C LYS A 194 3.70 -7.57 6.51
N LYS A 195 4.26 -7.28 7.69
CA LYS A 195 5.49 -7.94 8.16
C LYS A 195 5.30 -9.45 8.32
N LEU A 196 4.18 -9.89 8.90
CA LEU A 196 3.86 -11.32 9.04
C LEU A 196 3.69 -12.01 7.67
N ALA A 197 3.13 -11.30 6.68
CA ALA A 197 3.10 -11.81 5.30
C ALA A 197 4.52 -11.98 4.73
N ILE A 198 5.46 -11.07 5.03
CA ILE A 198 6.88 -11.24 4.65
C ILE A 198 7.50 -12.46 5.35
N ASP A 199 7.23 -12.68 6.65
CA ASP A 199 7.71 -13.87 7.36
C ASP A 199 7.18 -15.17 6.72
N ASP A 200 5.91 -15.18 6.31
CA ASP A 200 5.30 -16.32 5.62
C ASP A 200 5.94 -16.55 4.25
N ILE A 201 6.10 -15.49 3.43
CA ILE A 201 6.84 -15.54 2.15
C ILE A 201 8.22 -16.17 2.35
N ILE A 202 9.00 -15.65 3.31
CA ILE A 202 10.35 -16.13 3.61
C ILE A 202 10.34 -17.62 3.97
N SER A 203 9.42 -18.03 4.84
CA SER A 203 9.34 -19.39 5.34
C SER A 203 8.85 -20.37 4.28
N ARG A 204 7.79 -20.00 3.55
CA ARG A 204 7.14 -20.79 2.51
C ARG A 204 8.06 -21.05 1.33
N ASP A 205 8.77 -20.01 0.90
CA ASP A 205 9.56 -20.01 -0.32
C ASP A 205 11.08 -20.16 -0.06
N ASN A 206 11.46 -20.34 1.21
CA ASN A 206 12.84 -20.52 1.66
C ASN A 206 13.78 -19.40 1.14
N ILE A 207 13.30 -18.16 1.21
CA ILE A 207 14.02 -16.96 0.81
C ILE A 207 14.99 -16.56 1.93
N ASN A 208 16.17 -16.07 1.58
CA ASN A 208 17.06 -15.51 2.58
C ASN A 208 16.58 -14.11 2.98
N ILE A 209 16.50 -13.83 4.29
CA ILE A 209 15.93 -12.60 4.84
C ILE A 209 16.66 -11.32 4.37
N ASN A 210 17.94 -11.41 4.01
CA ASN A 210 18.72 -10.30 3.47
C ASN A 210 18.63 -10.15 1.94
N GLU A 211 17.91 -11.05 1.26
CA GLU A 211 17.70 -11.04 -0.20
C GLU A 211 16.30 -10.50 -0.57
N ILE A 212 15.72 -9.65 0.29
CA ILE A 212 14.43 -9.00 0.06
C ILE A 212 14.59 -7.52 -0.29
N LEU A 213 13.74 -7.07 -1.21
CA LEU A 213 13.44 -5.66 -1.46
C LEU A 213 11.97 -5.44 -1.08
N TYR A 214 11.72 -4.55 -0.12
CA TYR A 214 10.38 -4.07 0.21
C TYR A 214 10.17 -2.62 -0.25
N ILE A 215 9.00 -2.34 -0.81
CA ILE A 215 8.60 -0.99 -1.24
C ILE A 215 7.17 -0.69 -0.77
N GLY A 216 6.97 0.50 -0.19
CA GLY A 216 5.70 0.97 0.35
C GLY A 216 5.60 2.49 0.32
N ASP A 217 4.46 3.05 0.75
CA ASP A 217 4.16 4.48 0.65
C ASP A 217 3.38 5.07 1.84
N SER A 218 2.96 4.26 2.82
CA SER A 218 2.05 4.72 3.88
C SER A 218 2.45 4.24 5.28
N ILE A 219 1.65 4.63 6.29
CA ILE A 219 1.81 4.17 7.67
C ILE A 219 1.74 2.64 7.79
N THR A 220 0.95 1.97 6.94
CA THR A 220 0.83 0.50 6.95
C THR A 220 2.10 -0.23 6.50
N ASP A 221 3.10 0.50 6.01
CA ASP A 221 4.38 -0.01 5.53
C ASP A 221 5.54 0.20 6.51
N VAL A 222 5.30 0.81 7.68
CA VAL A 222 6.32 1.10 8.69
C VAL A 222 7.06 -0.17 9.13
N GLU A 223 6.34 -1.19 9.58
CA GLU A 223 6.91 -2.45 10.03
C GLU A 223 7.67 -3.22 8.94
N PRO A 224 7.11 -3.44 7.73
CA PRO A 224 7.84 -4.16 6.68
C PRO A 224 9.06 -3.39 6.14
N LEU A 225 9.00 -2.05 6.06
CA LEU A 225 10.16 -1.23 5.67
C LEU A 225 11.28 -1.32 6.71
N ARG A 226 10.94 -1.20 8.01
CA ARG A 226 11.91 -1.35 9.10
C ARG A 226 12.52 -2.74 9.10
N PHE A 227 11.70 -3.78 8.95
CA PHE A 227 12.14 -5.17 8.88
C PHE A 227 13.17 -5.39 7.76
N ALA A 228 12.87 -4.96 6.52
CA ALA A 228 13.79 -5.08 5.42
C ALA A 228 15.12 -4.34 5.69
N ARG A 229 15.06 -3.14 6.29
CA ARG A 229 16.25 -2.35 6.63
C ARG A 229 17.12 -3.03 7.69
N GLU A 230 16.53 -3.53 8.77
CA GLU A 230 17.24 -4.14 9.90
C GLU A 230 17.89 -5.48 9.54
N HIS A 231 17.32 -6.18 8.56
CA HIS A 231 17.81 -7.48 8.10
C HIS A 231 18.70 -7.43 6.85
N ASP A 232 19.25 -6.26 6.54
CA ASP A 232 20.15 -6.02 5.40
C ASP A 232 19.54 -6.21 4.00
N GLY A 233 18.21 -6.24 3.91
CA GLY A 233 17.48 -6.07 2.66
C GLY A 233 17.45 -4.62 2.18
N ILE A 234 16.69 -4.37 1.12
CA ILE A 234 16.41 -3.05 0.55
C ILE A 234 15.03 -2.57 1.03
N SER A 235 14.94 -1.35 1.56
CA SER A 235 13.67 -0.71 1.93
C SER A 235 13.49 0.62 1.19
N ILE A 236 12.37 0.75 0.47
CA ILE A 236 12.08 1.88 -0.41
C ILE A 236 10.75 2.54 -0.03
N SER A 237 10.77 3.85 0.21
CA SER A 237 9.57 4.68 0.23
C SER A 237 9.32 5.24 -1.18
N PHE A 238 8.18 4.93 -1.80
CA PHE A 238 7.81 5.40 -3.13
C PHE A 238 6.70 6.43 -3.06
N ASN A 239 7.02 7.71 -3.33
CA ASN A 239 6.08 8.83 -3.14
C ASN A 239 5.38 8.79 -1.76
N GLY A 240 6.07 8.26 -0.74
CA GLY A 240 5.47 8.05 0.58
C GLY A 240 5.35 9.35 1.38
N ASN A 241 4.46 9.33 2.36
CA ASN A 241 4.38 10.39 3.39
C ASN A 241 5.52 10.24 4.43
N ASP A 242 5.43 10.90 5.58
CA ASP A 242 6.54 10.94 6.52
C ASP A 242 6.77 9.62 7.25
N TYR A 243 5.72 8.83 7.50
CA TYR A 243 5.81 7.50 8.14
C TYR A 243 6.78 6.53 7.43
N PRO A 244 6.56 6.13 6.16
CA PRO A 244 7.44 5.21 5.46
C PRO A 244 8.82 5.83 5.20
N LEU A 245 8.89 7.15 5.00
CA LEU A 245 10.15 7.82 4.71
C LEU A 245 11.12 7.77 5.91
N ARG A 246 10.60 7.80 7.14
CA ARG A 246 11.44 7.65 8.37
C ARG A 246 12.08 6.27 8.47
N GLU A 247 11.38 5.23 8.01
CA GLU A 247 11.82 3.85 8.13
C GLU A 247 12.68 3.41 6.92
N ALA A 248 12.31 3.85 5.72
CA ALA A 248 12.97 3.47 4.48
C ALA A 248 14.43 3.94 4.43
N GLN A 249 15.29 3.13 3.81
CA GLN A 249 16.67 3.51 3.53
C GLN A 249 16.76 4.35 2.25
N ILE A 250 15.88 4.08 1.28
CA ILE A 250 15.87 4.73 -0.03
C ILE A 250 14.52 5.41 -0.23
N ALA A 251 14.54 6.60 -0.82
CA ALA A 251 13.35 7.28 -1.30
C ALA A 251 13.36 7.35 -2.83
N ILE A 252 12.22 7.02 -3.43
CA ILE A 252 11.94 7.23 -4.86
C ILE A 252 10.77 8.21 -4.95
N VAL A 253 10.99 9.35 -5.61
CA VAL A 253 9.92 10.30 -5.96
C VAL A 253 9.79 10.35 -7.47
N SER A 254 8.69 9.81 -8.00
CA SER A 254 8.52 9.56 -9.44
C SER A 254 7.05 9.47 -9.85
N PRO A 255 6.66 10.00 -11.02
CA PRO A 255 5.34 9.74 -11.61
C PRO A 255 5.18 8.37 -12.27
N SER A 256 6.22 7.53 -12.22
CA SER A 256 6.29 6.24 -12.91
C SER A 256 7.09 5.22 -12.12
N ALA A 257 6.61 3.97 -12.14
CA ALA A 257 7.24 2.79 -11.56
C ALA A 257 8.53 2.37 -12.28
N ILE A 258 8.88 3.00 -13.41
CA ILE A 258 10.14 2.72 -14.12
C ILE A 258 11.38 3.03 -13.26
N ALA A 259 11.28 4.00 -12.33
CA ALA A 259 12.35 4.31 -11.39
C ALA A 259 12.61 3.12 -10.44
N THR A 260 11.55 2.46 -10.00
CA THR A 260 11.61 1.21 -9.23
C THR A 260 12.22 0.09 -10.04
N ALA A 261 11.89 -0.02 -11.34
CA ALA A 261 12.47 -1.04 -12.23
C ALA A 261 14.00 -0.92 -12.33
N VAL A 262 14.54 0.30 -12.41
CA VAL A 262 16.00 0.54 -12.43
C VAL A 262 16.67 -0.01 -11.16
N ILE A 263 16.10 0.28 -9.98
CA ILE A 263 16.64 -0.20 -8.71
C ILE A 263 16.50 -1.72 -8.58
N ALA A 264 15.35 -2.26 -8.97
CA ALA A 264 15.11 -3.69 -8.95
C ALA A 264 16.04 -4.45 -9.91
N ASP A 265 16.36 -3.91 -11.09
CA ASP A 265 17.28 -4.54 -12.07
C ASP A 265 18.72 -4.61 -11.57
N ILE A 266 19.21 -3.52 -10.95
CA ILE A 266 20.51 -3.51 -10.30
C ILE A 266 20.52 -4.54 -9.18
N TYR A 267 19.49 -4.54 -8.33
CA TYR A 267 19.42 -5.46 -7.21
C TYR A 267 19.27 -6.91 -7.67
N ALA A 268 18.48 -7.23 -8.69
CA ALA A 268 18.33 -8.60 -9.20
C ALA A 268 19.70 -9.22 -9.53
N ASN A 269 20.60 -8.42 -10.13
CA ASN A 269 21.91 -8.87 -10.59
C ASN A 269 23.07 -8.65 -9.60
N ASN A 270 22.87 -7.87 -8.53
CA ASN A 270 23.94 -7.45 -7.61
C ASN A 270 23.48 -7.39 -6.14
N ASP A 271 24.38 -7.09 -5.21
CA ASP A 271 24.01 -6.93 -3.81
C ASP A 271 23.46 -5.52 -3.50
N LYS A 272 23.02 -5.33 -2.26
CA LYS A 272 22.58 -4.02 -1.74
C LYS A 272 23.64 -2.93 -1.87
N LYS A 273 24.92 -3.27 -1.71
CA LYS A 273 26.01 -2.29 -1.82
C LYS A 273 26.09 -1.71 -3.24
N ALA A 274 25.89 -2.52 -4.28
CA ALA A 274 25.84 -2.04 -5.65
C ALA A 274 24.65 -1.08 -5.87
N VAL A 275 23.48 -1.36 -5.29
CA VAL A 275 22.32 -0.47 -5.33
C VAL A 275 22.64 0.89 -4.69
N LEU A 276 23.20 0.90 -3.48
CA LEU A 276 23.54 2.14 -2.79
C LEU A 276 24.62 2.94 -3.53
N THR A 277 25.63 2.24 -4.08
CA THR A 277 26.68 2.88 -4.91
C THR A 277 26.11 3.51 -6.17
N PHE A 278 25.17 2.83 -6.83
CA PHE A 278 24.46 3.40 -7.99
C PHE A 278 23.70 4.67 -7.61
N ILE A 279 23.02 4.68 -6.47
CA ILE A 279 22.25 5.86 -6.02
C ILE A 279 23.20 7.03 -5.75
N ASP A 280 24.34 6.79 -5.12
CA ASP A 280 25.37 7.82 -4.93
C ASP A 280 25.88 8.35 -6.29
N ASP A 281 26.24 7.46 -7.21
CA ASP A 281 26.70 7.84 -8.56
C ASP A 281 25.61 8.59 -9.35
N TYR A 282 24.34 8.18 -9.22
CA TYR A 282 23.18 8.82 -9.86
C TYR A 282 23.03 10.27 -9.42
N ASN A 283 23.22 10.55 -8.13
CA ASN A 283 23.12 11.91 -7.59
C ASN A 283 24.34 12.79 -7.90
N ASN A 284 25.46 12.20 -8.33
CA ASN A 284 26.71 12.91 -8.65
C ASN A 284 27.04 12.93 -10.15
N SER A 285 26.23 12.29 -11.00
CA SER A 285 26.52 12.13 -12.42
C SER A 285 25.88 13.23 -13.27
N ASP A 286 26.70 13.87 -14.12
CA ASP A 286 26.24 14.79 -15.16
C ASP A 286 25.66 14.05 -16.39
N ASN A 287 25.80 12.72 -16.47
CA ASN A 287 25.36 11.92 -17.62
C ASN A 287 24.75 10.58 -17.17
N ILE A 288 23.46 10.63 -16.82
CA ILE A 288 22.68 9.47 -16.40
C ILE A 288 22.64 8.37 -17.46
N LYS A 289 22.61 8.73 -18.75
CA LYS A 289 22.60 7.72 -19.83
C LYS A 289 23.86 6.87 -19.84
N LYS A 290 25.02 7.50 -19.69
CA LYS A 290 26.29 6.77 -19.58
C LYS A 290 26.37 5.96 -18.28
N LEU A 291 25.86 6.51 -17.18
CA LEU A 291 25.77 5.76 -15.92
C LEU A 291 24.97 4.47 -16.08
N PHE A 292 23.82 4.51 -16.77
CA PHE A 292 23.01 3.31 -17.03
C PHE A 292 23.75 2.29 -17.91
N GLU A 293 24.56 2.74 -18.87
CA GLU A 293 25.44 1.86 -19.67
C GLU A 293 26.52 1.19 -18.79
N ASP A 294 27.15 1.95 -17.89
CA ASP A 294 28.21 1.46 -17.00
C ASP A 294 27.67 0.41 -16.00
N TYR A 295 26.45 0.60 -15.49
CA TYR A 295 25.74 -0.35 -14.63
C TYR A 295 25.02 -1.47 -15.40
N LYS A 296 25.04 -1.43 -16.74
CA LYS A 296 24.41 -2.42 -17.62
C LYS A 296 22.93 -2.64 -17.34
N ILE A 297 22.20 -1.53 -17.13
CA ILE A 297 20.74 -1.58 -16.92
C ILE A 297 20.08 -2.26 -18.12
N ASP A 298 19.09 -3.12 -17.85
CA ASP A 298 18.34 -3.83 -18.90
C ASP A 298 17.87 -2.86 -20.00
N SER A 299 18.02 -3.30 -21.26
CA SER A 299 17.75 -2.44 -22.42
C SER A 299 16.32 -1.93 -22.49
N GLN A 300 15.33 -2.72 -22.07
CA GLN A 300 13.93 -2.30 -22.07
C GLN A 300 13.69 -1.24 -21.01
N ILE A 301 14.25 -1.44 -19.81
CA ILE A 301 14.16 -0.46 -18.72
C ILE A 301 14.83 0.85 -19.14
N ASN A 302 16.02 0.78 -19.72
CA ASN A 302 16.78 1.92 -20.20
C ASN A 302 16.00 2.72 -21.27
N GLU A 303 15.48 2.05 -22.30
CA GLU A 303 14.67 2.68 -23.34
C GLU A 303 13.41 3.35 -22.79
N GLU A 304 12.68 2.65 -21.92
CA GLU A 304 11.45 3.17 -21.30
C GLU A 304 11.73 4.36 -20.37
N PHE A 305 12.78 4.28 -19.53
CA PHE A 305 13.17 5.36 -18.62
C PHE A 305 13.45 6.66 -19.40
N PHE A 306 14.30 6.59 -20.44
CA PHE A 306 14.61 7.80 -21.23
C PHE A 306 13.47 8.25 -22.14
N ARG A 307 12.51 7.37 -22.47
CA ARG A 307 11.26 7.75 -23.16
C ARG A 307 10.37 8.58 -22.24
N ILE A 308 10.13 8.11 -21.02
CA ILE A 308 9.25 8.74 -20.02
C ILE A 308 9.83 10.09 -19.59
N PHE A 309 11.11 10.14 -19.24
CA PHE A 309 11.75 11.34 -18.71
C PHE A 309 12.41 12.22 -19.78
N LYS A 310 12.03 12.06 -21.05
CA LYS A 310 12.60 12.86 -22.16
C LYS A 310 12.37 14.37 -21.98
N ASN A 311 11.20 14.74 -21.46
CA ASN A 311 10.72 16.14 -21.39
C ASN A 311 10.34 16.58 -19.98
N ILE A 312 10.68 15.79 -18.96
CA ILE A 312 10.39 16.07 -17.55
C ILE A 312 11.65 15.79 -16.72
N LYS A 313 11.71 16.33 -15.50
CA LYS A 313 12.81 16.08 -14.56
C LYS A 313 12.95 14.57 -14.31
N TYR A 314 14.19 14.06 -14.26
CA TYR A 314 14.44 12.70 -13.80
C TYR A 314 13.93 12.49 -12.37
N PRO A 315 13.55 11.25 -12.01
CA PRO A 315 13.01 10.95 -10.69
C PRO A 315 14.05 11.24 -9.61
N LEU A 316 13.60 11.63 -8.43
CA LEU A 316 14.47 11.66 -7.26
C LEU A 316 14.66 10.21 -6.81
N ILE A 317 15.91 9.78 -6.69
CA ILE A 317 16.29 8.49 -6.11
C ILE A 317 17.42 8.81 -5.13
N LYS A 318 17.18 8.69 -3.83
CA LYS A 318 18.14 9.08 -2.79
C LYS A 318 18.21 8.10 -1.64
N ILE A 319 19.38 8.00 -1.03
CA ILE A 319 19.55 7.41 0.30
C ILE A 319 19.06 8.47 1.31
N VAL A 320 18.16 8.06 2.21
CA VAL A 320 17.56 8.97 3.19
C VAL A 320 18.51 9.19 4.35
N ASP A 321 18.76 10.46 4.69
CA ASP A 321 19.54 10.88 5.85
C ASP A 321 18.89 12.09 6.54
N SER A 322 19.43 12.50 7.69
CA SER A 322 18.89 13.63 8.46
C SER A 322 18.98 14.98 7.74
N ASP A 323 19.93 15.14 6.82
CA ASP A 323 20.21 16.40 6.15
C ASP A 323 19.29 16.60 4.95
N ASN A 324 18.85 15.52 4.31
CA ASN A 324 18.01 15.54 3.12
C ASN A 324 16.53 15.19 3.37
N PHE A 325 16.18 14.71 4.58
CA PHE A 325 14.84 14.20 4.90
C PHE A 325 13.71 15.18 4.55
N GLU A 326 13.76 16.42 5.03
CA GLU A 326 12.69 17.41 4.85
C GLU A 326 12.49 17.79 3.36
N ASP A 327 13.59 17.88 2.60
CA ASP A 327 13.54 18.18 1.17
C ASP A 327 12.92 17.02 0.37
N ILE A 328 13.29 15.77 0.71
CA ILE A 328 12.70 14.58 0.10
C ILE A 328 11.21 14.50 0.45
N LEU A 329 10.85 14.69 1.73
CA LEU A 329 9.47 14.61 2.20
C LEU A 329 8.58 15.59 1.43
N LYS A 330 9.05 16.83 1.25
CA LYS A 330 8.33 17.84 0.50
C LYS A 330 8.11 17.42 -0.96
N GLU A 331 9.17 17.02 -1.68
CA GLU A 331 9.03 16.57 -3.08
C GLU A 331 8.12 15.33 -3.17
N SER A 332 8.20 14.42 -2.19
CA SER A 332 7.41 13.20 -2.11
C SER A 332 5.92 13.47 -1.94
N ILE A 333 5.53 14.34 -0.98
CA ILE A 333 4.13 14.74 -0.76
C ILE A 333 3.58 15.48 -1.99
N GLU A 334 4.34 16.40 -2.58
CA GLU A 334 3.94 17.09 -3.81
C GLU A 334 3.68 16.09 -4.96
N MET A 335 4.53 15.07 -5.10
CA MET A 335 4.36 14.01 -6.09
C MET A 335 3.14 13.13 -5.79
N ARG A 336 2.99 12.67 -4.54
CA ARG A 336 1.87 11.85 -4.05
C ARG A 336 0.54 12.49 -4.40
N ASN A 337 0.35 13.75 -4.00
CA ASN A 337 -0.89 14.50 -4.26
C ASN A 337 -1.12 14.72 -5.76
N ARG A 338 -0.06 14.92 -6.53
CA ARG A 338 -0.17 15.11 -7.98
C ARG A 338 -0.64 13.86 -8.72
N ILE A 339 -0.23 12.68 -8.28
CA ILE A 339 -0.56 11.41 -8.97
C ILE A 339 -1.81 10.74 -8.41
N ARG A 340 -2.11 10.88 -7.11
CA ARG A 340 -3.31 10.29 -6.47
C ARG A 340 -4.52 11.26 -6.46
N GLY A 341 -4.30 12.57 -6.67
CA GLY A 341 -5.30 13.61 -6.42
C GLY A 341 -5.27 14.06 -4.95
N GLU A 342 -5.72 15.29 -4.66
CA GLU A 342 -5.64 15.87 -3.30
C GLU A 342 -6.50 15.09 -2.29
N ASP A 343 -7.69 14.62 -2.69
CA ASP A 343 -8.60 13.89 -1.80
C ASP A 343 -8.05 12.55 -1.34
N VAL A 344 -7.35 11.81 -2.21
CA VAL A 344 -6.76 10.50 -1.90
C VAL A 344 -5.35 10.65 -1.34
N GLY A 345 -4.57 11.61 -1.86
CA GLY A 345 -3.19 11.84 -1.44
C GLY A 345 -3.06 12.31 0.02
N GLY A 346 -4.10 12.97 0.54
CA GLY A 346 -4.19 13.42 1.93
C GLY A 346 -4.85 12.45 2.92
N LEU A 347 -5.19 11.22 2.50
CA LEU A 347 -5.66 10.16 3.40
C LEU A 347 -4.47 9.42 4.02
N GLY A 348 -4.64 9.06 5.30
CA GLY A 348 -3.56 8.58 6.17
C GLY A 348 -2.44 9.59 6.30
#